data_AF-A0A0Q5RGR9-F1
#
_entry.id   AF-A0A0Q5RGR9-F1
#
_cell.length_a   1.000
_cell.length_b   1.000
_cell.length_c   1.000
_cell.angle_alpha   90.00
_cell.angle_beta   90.00
_cell.angle_gamma   90.00
#
_symmetry.space_group_name_H-M   'P 1'
#
loop_
_entity.id
_entity.type
_entity.pdbx_description
1 polymer ?
#
loop_
_entity_poly.entity_id
_entity_poly.type
_entity_poly.pdbx_seq_one_letter_code
_entity_poly.pdbx_strand_id
1 'polypeptide(L)'
;MTFSGVTTSFVTGPYVENGITMTPPTGGGYYGFQSNGTVHLDQGSTNGIYDFTFASGLFDLVSIDVATSYGAGGLGTFTAFDAGNTQIGTVNFSANTVGTKLLSLTGVSRLRLVATGTHFNIDNLVLNAAAVPEPATWGMMIAGFGMMGAAMRTRRRSTNVTFA
;
A
#
# COMPACT_ATOMS: atom_id res chain seq x y z
N MET A 1 10.59 -3.38 -1.03
CA MET A 1 11.45 -2.50 -1.84
C MET A 1 12.35 -1.71 -0.93
N THR A 2 13.58 -1.49 -1.36
CA THR A 2 14.50 -0.49 -0.78
C THR A 2 14.22 0.87 -1.42
N PHE A 3 14.57 1.97 -0.76
CA PHE A 3 14.43 3.32 -1.33
C PHE A 3 15.70 3.74 -2.09
N SER A 4 16.05 3.00 -3.14
CA SER A 4 17.38 3.09 -3.76
C SER A 4 17.64 4.39 -4.53
N GLY A 5 16.59 5.06 -5.00
CA GLY A 5 16.65 6.31 -5.75
C GLY A 5 16.64 7.57 -4.88
N VAL A 6 16.60 7.46 -3.55
CA VAL A 6 16.57 8.62 -2.66
C VAL A 6 17.95 9.25 -2.58
N THR A 7 18.01 10.54 -2.91
CA THR A 7 19.25 11.33 -2.89
C THR A 7 19.46 11.99 -1.54
N THR A 8 20.71 12.25 -1.15
CA THR A 8 21.04 13.01 0.06
C THR A 8 20.63 14.50 0.01
N SER A 9 20.25 15.01 -1.17
CA SER A 9 19.69 16.34 -1.32
C SER A 9 18.22 16.39 -0.89
N PHE A 10 17.79 17.50 -0.32
CA PHE A 10 16.39 17.74 0.08
C PHE A 10 15.45 17.78 -1.13
N VAL A 11 14.39 16.98 -1.08
CA VAL A 11 13.38 16.85 -2.14
C VAL A 11 11.99 17.17 -1.58
N THR A 12 11.26 18.03 -2.27
CA THR A 12 9.90 18.47 -1.90
C THR A 12 8.79 17.88 -2.77
N GLY A 13 9.14 17.24 -3.89
CA GLY A 13 8.19 16.58 -4.80
C GLY A 13 7.95 15.11 -4.46
N PRO A 14 7.02 14.42 -5.14
CA PRO A 14 6.78 13.00 -4.91
C PRO A 14 8.00 12.13 -5.25
N TYR A 15 8.25 11.12 -4.42
CA TYR A 15 9.17 10.02 -4.72
C TYR A 15 8.42 8.90 -5.44
N VAL A 16 8.97 8.37 -6.54
CA VAL A 16 8.38 7.23 -7.25
C VAL A 16 9.44 6.17 -7.52
N GLU A 17 9.22 4.96 -7.03
CA GLU A 17 10.09 3.81 -7.26
C GLU A 17 9.30 2.51 -7.16
N ASN A 18 9.58 1.55 -8.05
CA ASN A 18 9.02 0.19 -7.99
C ASN A 18 7.48 0.15 -7.83
N GLY A 19 6.78 1.12 -8.43
CA GLY A 19 5.32 1.24 -8.35
C GLY A 19 4.80 1.91 -7.08
N ILE A 20 5.65 2.22 -6.10
CA ILE A 20 5.28 3.03 -4.93
C ILE A 20 5.45 4.50 -5.26
N THR A 21 4.47 5.33 -4.88
CA THR A 21 4.60 6.78 -4.82
C THR A 21 4.50 7.24 -3.37
N MET A 22 5.55 7.89 -2.85
CA MET A 22 5.53 8.61 -1.58
C MET A 22 5.34 10.10 -1.84
N THR A 23 4.29 10.68 -1.29
CA THR A 23 3.97 12.10 -1.40
C THR A 23 4.31 12.80 -0.09
N PRO A 24 5.26 13.76 -0.07
CA PRO A 24 5.57 14.53 1.12
C PRO A 24 4.46 15.54 1.47
N PRO A 25 4.44 16.08 2.70
CA PRO A 25 3.49 17.10 3.08
C PRO A 25 3.77 18.41 2.32
N THR A 26 2.74 19.24 2.15
CA THR A 26 2.90 20.58 1.58
C THR A 26 3.91 21.40 2.39
N GLY A 27 4.96 21.89 1.73
CA GLY A 27 6.02 22.67 2.38
C GLY A 27 7.04 21.85 3.18
N GLY A 28 6.93 20.52 3.19
CA GLY A 28 7.96 19.61 3.72
C GLY A 28 8.66 18.81 2.62
N GLY A 29 9.49 17.85 3.03
CA GLY A 29 10.26 17.06 2.09
C GLY A 29 10.96 15.88 2.75
N TYR A 30 11.85 15.26 1.99
CA TYR A 30 12.64 14.12 2.43
C TYR A 30 14.01 14.16 1.78
N TYR A 31 14.94 13.38 2.31
CA TYR A 31 16.25 13.15 1.71
C TYR A 31 16.85 11.83 2.20
N GLY A 32 17.96 11.42 1.61
CA GLY A 32 18.72 10.24 2.01
C GLY A 32 19.63 10.59 3.19
N PHE A 33 19.57 9.81 4.29
CA PHE A 33 20.38 10.07 5.48
C PHE A 33 21.35 8.93 5.79
N GLN A 34 22.58 9.29 6.19
CA GLN A 34 23.79 8.46 6.37
C GLN A 34 24.33 7.81 5.08
N SER A 35 23.47 7.39 4.16
CA SER A 35 23.81 7.00 2.79
C SER A 35 22.57 7.09 1.89
N ASN A 36 22.73 6.88 0.59
CA ASN A 36 21.59 6.57 -0.28
C ASN A 36 20.89 5.29 0.24
N GLY A 37 19.57 5.20 0.08
CA GLY A 37 18.79 4.00 0.43
C GLY A 37 17.85 4.15 1.63
N THR A 38 18.14 5.05 2.57
CA THR A 38 17.27 5.30 3.74
C THR A 38 16.52 6.61 3.56
N VAL A 39 15.19 6.60 3.64
CA VAL A 39 14.41 7.84 3.60
C VAL A 39 14.43 8.47 4.98
N HIS A 40 14.99 9.67 5.03
CA HIS A 40 14.85 10.57 6.15
C HIS A 40 13.69 11.52 5.91
N LEU A 41 12.78 11.54 6.89
CA LEU A 41 11.58 12.33 6.88
C LEU A 41 11.85 13.55 7.74
N ASP A 42 11.98 14.69 7.09
CA ASP A 42 12.34 15.96 7.73
C ASP A 42 11.16 16.92 7.61
N GLN A 43 10.55 17.22 8.76
CA GLN A 43 9.45 18.16 8.81
C GLN A 43 9.64 19.27 9.84
N GLY A 44 10.87 19.46 10.32
CA GLY A 44 11.20 20.49 11.29
C GLY A 44 10.40 20.36 12.60
N SER A 45 9.60 21.38 12.94
CA SER A 45 8.87 21.46 14.23
C SER A 45 7.39 21.06 14.18
N THR A 46 6.87 20.64 13.02
CA THR A 46 5.46 20.25 12.83
C THR A 46 5.31 18.74 12.59
N ASN A 47 4.07 18.25 12.43
CA ASN A 47 3.82 16.85 12.07
C ASN A 47 3.98 16.62 10.56
N GLY A 48 4.92 15.76 10.16
CA GLY A 48 5.14 15.38 8.77
C GLY A 48 4.19 14.28 8.33
N ILE A 49 3.29 14.59 7.39
CA ILE A 49 2.35 13.61 6.82
C ILE A 49 2.87 13.18 5.45
N TYR A 50 3.25 11.91 5.33
CA TYR A 50 3.70 11.29 4.09
C TYR A 50 2.71 10.21 3.69
N ASP A 51 2.18 10.30 2.48
CA ASP A 51 1.23 9.32 1.95
C ASP A 51 1.93 8.42 0.92
N PHE A 52 1.82 7.11 1.10
CA PHE A 52 2.33 6.09 0.20
C PHE A 52 1.16 5.41 -0.51
N THR A 53 1.26 5.30 -1.83
CA THR A 53 0.28 4.63 -2.69
C THR A 53 0.99 3.68 -3.65
N PHE A 54 0.26 2.70 -4.17
CA PHE A 54 0.80 1.73 -5.12
C PHE A 54 0.08 1.83 -6.47
N ALA A 55 0.86 1.79 -7.55
CA ALA A 55 0.37 2.03 -8.91
C ALA A 55 -0.66 0.98 -9.38
N SER A 56 -0.57 -0.26 -8.89
CA SER A 56 -1.56 -1.31 -9.22
C SER A 56 -2.82 -1.26 -8.35
N GLY A 57 -2.98 -0.24 -7.51
CA GLY A 57 -4.11 -0.09 -6.60
C GLY A 57 -3.84 -0.72 -5.24
N LEU A 58 -4.60 -1.76 -4.90
CA LEU A 58 -4.50 -2.42 -3.60
C LEU A 58 -3.18 -3.19 -3.45
N PHE A 59 -2.62 -3.17 -2.25
CA PHE A 59 -1.43 -3.91 -1.85
C PHE A 59 -1.59 -4.48 -0.45
N ASP A 60 -0.86 -5.54 -0.17
CA ASP A 60 -0.70 -6.07 1.18
C ASP A 60 0.61 -5.51 1.76
N LEU A 61 0.55 -4.98 2.97
CA LEU A 61 1.67 -4.40 3.69
C LEU A 61 2.19 -5.40 4.70
N VAL A 62 3.37 -5.98 4.42
CA VAL A 62 3.98 -7.02 5.24
C VAL A 62 4.80 -6.39 6.35
N SER A 63 5.79 -5.56 5.99
CA SER A 63 6.70 -4.96 6.95
C SER A 63 7.32 -3.66 6.47
N ILE A 64 7.90 -2.94 7.42
CA ILE A 64 8.78 -1.81 7.15
C ILE A 64 9.97 -1.82 8.11
N ASP A 65 11.13 -1.43 7.63
CA ASP A 65 12.28 -1.19 8.50
C ASP A 65 12.28 0.27 8.98
N VAL A 66 12.52 0.40 10.27
CA VAL A 66 12.62 1.68 10.96
C VAL A 66 14.02 1.81 11.52
N ALA A 67 14.64 2.96 11.31
CA ALA A 67 15.99 3.27 11.75
C ALA A 67 15.99 4.49 12.68
N THR A 68 16.99 4.57 13.54
CA THR A 68 17.13 5.70 14.46
C THR A 68 17.50 6.97 13.71
N SER A 69 16.96 8.10 14.18
CA SER A 69 17.41 9.43 13.78
C SER A 69 18.17 10.05 14.95
N TYR A 70 19.27 10.75 14.68
CA TYR A 70 20.16 11.28 15.71
C TYR A 70 19.39 12.02 16.82
N GLY A 71 19.47 11.49 18.05
CA GLY A 71 19.26 12.25 19.28
C GLY A 71 17.87 12.79 19.60
N ALA A 72 16.81 12.41 18.90
CA ALA A 72 15.48 12.97 19.17
C ALA A 72 14.39 11.91 19.22
N GLY A 73 13.55 11.97 20.26
CA GLY A 73 12.43 11.07 20.52
C GLY A 73 11.23 11.26 19.58
N GLY A 74 11.47 11.42 18.28
CA GLY A 74 10.41 11.44 17.27
C GLY A 74 9.56 10.16 17.35
N LEU A 75 8.25 10.31 17.19
CA LEU A 75 7.30 9.21 17.12
C LEU A 75 6.74 9.17 15.71
N GLY A 76 6.70 7.99 15.12
CA GLY A 76 6.02 7.76 13.85
C GLY A 76 4.80 6.88 14.05
N THR A 77 3.74 7.22 13.36
CA THR A 77 2.53 6.40 13.27
C THR A 77 2.25 6.09 11.82
N PHE A 78 2.28 4.80 11.48
CA PHE A 78 1.74 4.30 10.23
C PHE A 78 0.26 4.02 10.41
N THR A 79 -0.55 4.48 9.46
CA THR A 79 -1.98 4.21 9.39
C THR A 79 -2.31 3.72 7.98
N ALA A 80 -2.81 2.49 7.89
CA ALA A 80 -3.24 1.89 6.64
C ALA A 80 -4.74 2.18 6.41
N PHE A 81 -5.08 2.51 5.17
CA PHE A 81 -6.44 2.75 4.71
C PHE A 81 -6.79 1.81 3.58
N ASP A 82 -8.03 1.32 3.55
CA ASP A 82 -8.59 0.58 2.41
C ASP A 82 -8.98 1.51 1.25
N ALA A 83 -9.56 0.96 0.17
CA ALA A 83 -10.04 1.74 -0.99
C ALA A 83 -11.22 2.66 -0.66
N GLY A 84 -11.97 2.36 0.40
CA GLY A 84 -13.05 3.20 0.92
C GLY A 84 -12.56 4.32 1.85
N ASN A 85 -11.25 4.48 2.01
CA ASN A 85 -10.61 5.41 2.95
C ASN A 85 -10.94 5.10 4.42
N THR A 86 -11.30 3.85 4.73
CA THR A 86 -11.47 3.37 6.11
C THR A 86 -10.12 2.94 6.66
N GLN A 87 -9.80 3.34 7.89
CA GLN A 87 -8.61 2.87 8.58
C GLN A 87 -8.73 1.37 8.90
N ILE A 88 -7.75 0.58 8.47
CA ILE A 88 -7.71 -0.88 8.65
C ILE A 88 -6.58 -1.35 9.56
N GLY A 89 -5.64 -0.48 9.89
CA GLY A 89 -4.56 -0.82 10.82
C GLY A 89 -3.67 0.38 11.17
N THR A 90 -3.05 0.30 12.34
CA THR A 90 -2.12 1.33 12.83
C THR A 90 -0.93 0.68 13.52
N VAL A 91 0.28 1.19 13.24
CA VAL A 91 1.51 0.78 13.93
C VAL A 91 2.29 2.01 14.37
N ASN A 92 2.65 2.04 15.65
CA ASN A 92 3.45 3.09 16.25
C ASN A 92 4.91 2.65 16.38
N PHE A 93 5.82 3.58 16.22
CA PHE A 93 7.25 3.38 16.37
C PHE A 93 7.91 4.66 16.86
N SER A 94 9.12 4.51 17.38
CA SER A 94 9.91 5.61 17.92
C SER A 94 11.24 5.69 17.18
N ALA A 95 11.77 6.90 17.04
CA ALA A 95 13.12 7.21 16.55
C ALA A 95 14.24 6.56 17.39
N ASN A 96 13.92 5.99 18.55
CA ASN A 96 14.84 5.20 19.38
C ASN A 96 14.82 3.70 19.05
N THR A 97 13.97 3.27 18.11
CA THR A 97 13.82 1.86 17.73
C THR A 97 14.45 1.62 16.37
N VAL A 98 15.33 0.62 16.30
CA VAL A 98 15.85 0.09 15.03
C VAL A 98 15.27 -1.30 14.79
N GLY A 99 14.86 -1.57 13.56
CA GLY A 99 14.55 -2.92 13.08
C GLY A 99 13.23 -2.99 12.32
N THR A 100 12.86 -4.22 11.97
CA THR A 100 11.66 -4.50 11.19
C THR A 100 10.40 -4.42 12.06
N LYS A 101 9.39 -3.69 11.58
CA LYS A 101 8.03 -3.73 12.10
C LYS A 101 7.18 -4.56 11.17
N LEU A 102 6.60 -5.63 11.71
CA LEU A 102 5.63 -6.47 11.03
C LEU A 102 4.25 -5.83 11.17
N LEU A 103 3.52 -5.69 10.05
CA LEU A 103 2.17 -5.13 10.01
C LEU A 103 1.15 -6.18 9.59
N SER A 104 1.46 -7.00 8.58
CA SER A 104 0.58 -8.05 8.04
C SER A 104 -0.84 -7.55 7.74
N LEU A 105 -0.94 -6.40 7.07
CA LEU A 105 -2.21 -5.78 6.68
C LEU A 105 -2.52 -6.09 5.23
N THR A 106 -3.76 -6.47 4.92
CA THR A 106 -4.19 -6.81 3.56
C THR A 106 -5.18 -5.79 3.01
N GLY A 107 -5.22 -5.64 1.68
CA GLY A 107 -6.16 -4.74 1.02
C GLY A 107 -5.93 -3.25 1.32
N VAL A 108 -4.68 -2.86 1.53
CA VAL A 108 -4.28 -1.46 1.74
C VAL A 108 -4.32 -0.72 0.40
N SER A 109 -4.96 0.45 0.35
CA SER A 109 -4.90 1.36 -0.80
C SER A 109 -3.91 2.50 -0.58
N ARG A 110 -3.79 2.95 0.67
CA ARG A 110 -2.90 4.02 1.09
C ARG A 110 -2.33 3.73 2.46
N LEU A 111 -1.04 3.93 2.59
CA LEU A 111 -0.36 3.98 3.88
C LEU A 111 -0.03 5.44 4.18
N ARG A 112 -0.49 5.95 5.31
CA ARG A 112 -0.10 7.26 5.82
C ARG A 112 0.94 7.10 6.90
N LEU A 113 1.97 7.91 6.83
CA LEU A 113 2.92 8.10 7.90
C LEU A 113 2.73 9.48 8.49
N VAL A 114 2.51 9.54 9.79
CA VAL A 114 2.61 10.77 10.56
C VAL A 114 3.88 10.69 11.42
N ALA A 115 4.88 11.48 11.07
CA ALA A 115 6.05 11.72 11.91
C ALA A 115 5.74 12.91 12.82
N THR A 116 5.83 12.71 14.13
CA THR A 116 5.66 13.73 15.16
C THR A 116 6.97 13.90 15.94
N GLY A 117 7.32 15.13 16.28
CA GLY A 117 8.67 15.46 16.73
C GLY A 117 9.62 15.73 15.56
N THR A 118 10.93 15.74 15.82
CA THR A 118 11.90 16.30 14.87
C THR A 118 12.03 15.53 13.54
N HIS A 119 12.56 14.30 13.57
CA HIS A 119 12.86 13.55 12.35
C HIS A 119 12.84 12.03 12.59
N PHE A 120 12.61 11.28 11.52
CA PHE A 120 12.55 9.81 11.58
C PHE A 120 13.04 9.17 10.26
N ASN A 121 13.64 7.96 10.31
CA ASN A 121 14.21 7.25 9.15
C ASN A 121 13.51 5.92 8.85
N ILE A 122 13.03 5.72 7.62
CA ILE A 122 12.46 4.45 7.15
C ILE A 122 13.31 3.82 6.04
N ASP A 123 13.27 2.49 5.95
CA ASP A 123 13.75 1.73 4.80
C ASP A 123 12.90 0.46 4.60
N ASN A 124 13.16 -0.30 3.53
CA ASN A 124 12.65 -1.63 3.27
C ASN A 124 11.15 -1.80 3.49
N LEU A 125 10.36 -1.21 2.59
CA LEU A 125 8.93 -1.40 2.58
C LEU A 125 8.56 -2.71 1.87
N VAL A 126 8.20 -3.76 2.61
CA VAL A 126 7.84 -5.06 2.05
C VAL A 126 6.35 -5.07 1.75
N LEU A 127 6.03 -5.04 0.45
CA LEU A 127 4.67 -5.08 -0.07
C LEU A 127 4.47 -6.31 -0.96
N ASN A 128 3.25 -6.82 -0.98
CA ASN A 128 2.79 -7.81 -1.94
C ASN A 128 1.63 -7.21 -2.75
N ALA A 129 1.48 -7.62 -4.00
CA ALA A 129 0.27 -7.28 -4.75
C ALA A 129 -0.93 -7.91 -4.02
N ALA A 130 -1.96 -7.10 -3.73
CA ALA A 130 -3.14 -7.63 -3.06
C ALA A 130 -3.80 -8.69 -3.95
N ALA A 131 -4.18 -9.81 -3.36
CA ALA A 131 -4.93 -10.84 -4.06
C ALA A 131 -6.31 -10.29 -4.46
N VAL A 132 -6.47 -9.90 -5.72
CA VAL A 132 -7.78 -9.56 -6.28
C VAL A 132 -8.41 -10.87 -6.77
N PRO A 133 -9.65 -11.21 -6.37
CA PRO A 133 -10.34 -12.39 -6.88
C PRO A 133 -10.33 -12.37 -8.40
N GLU A 134 -9.63 -13.33 -8.99
CA GLU A 134 -9.18 -13.24 -10.37
C GLU A 134 -10.36 -13.02 -11.34
N PRO A 135 -10.22 -12.16 -12.37
CA PRO A 135 -11.22 -12.00 -13.41
C PRO A 135 -11.65 -13.33 -14.05
N ALA A 136 -10.75 -14.33 -14.05
CA ALA A 136 -11.03 -15.69 -14.51
C ALA A 136 -12.13 -16.38 -13.68
N THR A 137 -12.20 -16.17 -12.37
CA THR A 137 -13.26 -16.72 -11.52
C THR A 137 -14.62 -16.15 -11.92
N TRP A 138 -14.69 -14.85 -12.15
CA TRP A 138 -15.91 -14.18 -12.64
C TRP A 138 -16.28 -14.68 -14.04
N GLY A 139 -15.28 -14.82 -14.92
CA GLY A 139 -15.46 -15.39 -16.26
C GLY A 139 -15.99 -16.83 -16.24
N MET A 140 -15.47 -17.67 -15.36
CA MET A 140 -15.90 -19.06 -15.18
C MET A 140 -17.34 -19.16 -14.64
N MET A 141 -17.73 -18.27 -13.72
CA MET A 141 -19.10 -18.19 -13.22
C MET A 141 -20.06 -17.79 -14.34
N ILE A 142 -19.74 -16.72 -15.09
CA ILE A 142 -20.55 -16.25 -16.22
C ILE A 142 -20.65 -17.34 -17.29
N ALA A 143 -19.53 -18.00 -17.64
CA ALA A 143 -19.51 -19.09 -18.59
C ALA A 143 -20.37 -20.28 -18.11
N GLY A 144 -20.24 -20.67 -16.84
CA GLY A 144 -21.05 -21.72 -16.22
C GLY A 144 -22.55 -21.44 -16.26
N PHE A 145 -22.96 -20.25 -15.84
CA PHE A 145 -24.36 -19.83 -15.91
C PHE A 145 -24.86 -19.69 -17.35
N GLY A 146 -24.03 -19.20 -18.27
CA GLY A 146 -24.32 -19.12 -19.70
C GLY A 146 -24.57 -20.49 -20.32
N MET A 147 -23.71 -21.48 -20.00
CA MET A 147 -23.88 -22.86 -20.45
C MET A 147 -25.14 -23.51 -19.88
N MET A 148 -25.43 -23.33 -18.59
CA MET A 148 -26.68 -23.83 -17.99
C MET A 148 -27.92 -23.23 -18.66
N GLY A 149 -27.93 -21.91 -18.86
CA GLY A 149 -29.04 -21.22 -19.52
C GLY A 149 -29.24 -21.69 -20.96
N ALA A 150 -28.14 -21.87 -21.71
CA ALA A 150 -28.18 -22.42 -23.06
C ALA A 150 -28.79 -23.84 -23.07
N ALA A 151 -28.32 -24.73 -22.20
CA ALA A 151 -28.84 -26.10 -22.11
C ALA A 151 -30.35 -26.15 -21.79
N MET A 152 -30.83 -25.29 -20.88
CA MET A 152 -32.26 -25.18 -20.56
C MET A 152 -33.08 -24.69 -21.76
N ARG A 153 -32.54 -23.73 -22.55
CA ARG A 153 -33.22 -23.21 -23.74
C ARG A 153 -33.31 -24.26 -24.85
N THR A 154 -32.28 -25.09 -25.04
CA THR A 154 -32.29 -26.15 -26.06
C THR A 154 -33.33 -27.23 -25.72
N ARG A 155 -33.48 -27.59 -24.43
CA ARG A 155 -34.48 -28.58 -24.00
C ARG A 155 -35.92 -28.16 -24.30
N ARG A 156 -36.26 -26.89 -24.15
CA ARG A 156 -37.62 -26.37 -24.43
C ARG A 156 -38.00 -26.42 -25.91
N ARG A 157 -37.04 -26.48 -26.84
CA ARG A 157 -37.32 -26.60 -28.28
C ARG A 157 -37.72 -28.02 -28.72
N SER A 158 -37.53 -29.03 -27.88
CA SER A 158 -37.68 -30.45 -28.25
C SER A 158 -38.97 -31.11 -27.73
N THR A 159 -40.03 -30.36 -27.48
CA THR A 159 -41.34 -30.96 -27.15
C THR A 159 -42.10 -31.28 -28.44
N ASN A 160 -41.92 -32.50 -28.95
CA ASN A 160 -42.80 -33.04 -30.00
C ASN A 160 -44.15 -33.40 -29.36
N VAL A 161 -45.19 -32.64 -29.70
CA VAL A 161 -46.56 -32.95 -29.29
C VAL A 161 -47.18 -33.84 -30.38
N THR A 162 -47.44 -35.10 -30.06
CA THR A 162 -48.23 -36.01 -30.91
C THR A 162 -49.68 -35.96 -30.44
N PHE A 163 -50.59 -35.63 -31.35
CA PHE A 163 -52.03 -35.69 -31.08
C PHE A 163 -52.60 -37.05 -31.48
N ALA A 164 -53.60 -37.52 -30.72
CA ALA A 164 -54.33 -38.77 -30.92
C ALA A 164 -55.64 -38.54 -31.69
#